data_AF-A0A4Y2GKU8-F1
#
_entry.id   AF-A0A4Y2GKU8-F1
#
_cell.length_a   1.000
_cell.length_b   1.000
_cell.length_c   1.000
_cell.angle_alpha   90.00
_cell.angle_beta   90.00
_cell.angle_gamma   90.00
#
_symmetry.space_group_name_H-M   'P 1'
#
loop_
_entity.id
_entity.type
_entity.pdbx_description
1 polymer ?
#
loop_
_entity_poly.entity_id
_entity_poly.type
_entity_poly.pdbx_seq_one_letter_code
_entity_poly.pdbx_strand_id
1 'polypeptide(L)'
;MSIKSPLGRLARWALLIQSFNPKSEYTPGKANVLADILSRPTNLNEDVPCDIFAASSDFPVIKSKDIRQEQLKDEELKKIIDCFENSSKDENFANWTSRGYLMNQGILYRYSPEVETEEAQLVVPFQEREKVLQQYDDVPTAGHYGTEGTYNKVASRYYFPGMRKYIAEYVKNCPDCIRYKPSNQKPTGLLRTPVYAQRFETLAIDLFGPLPETSSGKK
;
A
#
# COMPACT_ATOMS: atom_id res chain seq x y z
N MET A 1 17.66 -23.93 -21.83
CA MET A 1 16.74 -24.21 -20.70
C MET A 1 15.37 -24.53 -21.25
N SER A 2 14.82 -25.72 -20.99
CA SER A 2 13.46 -26.08 -21.41
C SER A 2 12.47 -25.70 -20.31
N ILE A 3 11.77 -24.57 -20.49
CA ILE A 3 10.76 -24.09 -19.54
C ILE A 3 9.42 -24.77 -19.89
N LYS A 4 8.88 -25.58 -18.97
CA LYS A 4 7.64 -26.36 -19.19
C LYS A 4 6.36 -25.51 -19.29
N SER A 5 6.43 -24.20 -18.99
CA SER A 5 5.32 -23.25 -19.09
C SER A 5 5.85 -21.84 -19.37
N PRO A 6 5.83 -21.35 -20.62
CA PRO A 6 6.36 -20.03 -20.99
C PRO A 6 5.43 -18.85 -20.64
N LEU A 7 4.31 -19.10 -19.94
CA LEU A 7 3.33 -18.07 -19.59
C LEU A 7 3.60 -17.57 -18.16
N GLY A 8 4.33 -16.46 -18.06
CA GLY A 8 4.61 -15.80 -16.78
C GLY A 8 5.60 -14.65 -16.92
N ARG A 9 5.63 -13.74 -15.92
CA ARG A 9 6.58 -12.61 -15.89
C ARG A 9 8.03 -13.09 -16.05
N LEU A 10 8.41 -14.16 -15.33
CA LEU A 10 9.76 -14.73 -15.37
C LEU A 10 10.12 -15.34 -16.73
N ALA A 11 9.17 -15.97 -17.42
CA ALA A 11 9.41 -16.54 -18.74
C ALA A 11 9.65 -15.46 -19.81
N ARG A 12 8.94 -14.32 -19.74
CA ARG A 12 9.18 -13.17 -20.62
C ARG A 12 10.57 -12.56 -20.40
N TRP A 13 10.97 -12.38 -19.14
CA TRP A 13 12.32 -11.90 -18.81
C TRP A 13 13.38 -12.91 -19.24
N ALA A 14 13.16 -14.21 -19.07
CA ALA A 14 14.10 -15.24 -19.52
C ALA A 14 14.30 -15.19 -21.04
N LEU A 15 13.23 -15.04 -21.83
CA LEU A 15 13.33 -14.89 -23.29
C LEU A 15 14.08 -13.62 -23.70
N LEU A 16 13.82 -12.50 -23.03
CA LEU A 16 14.50 -11.24 -23.29
C LEU A 16 16.00 -11.35 -22.96
N ILE A 17 16.35 -11.88 -21.79
CA ILE A 17 17.74 -12.06 -21.35
C ILE A 17 18.49 -13.04 -22.25
N GLN A 18 17.81 -14.07 -22.78
CA GLN A 18 18.40 -15.03 -23.70
C GLN A 18 18.89 -14.38 -25.01
N SER A 19 18.30 -13.25 -25.42
CA SER A 19 18.77 -12.49 -26.60
C SER A 19 20.15 -11.83 -26.39
N PHE A 20 20.56 -11.61 -25.14
CA PHE A 20 21.80 -10.89 -24.80
C PHE A 20 23.00 -11.79 -24.47
N ASN A 21 22.87 -13.11 -24.62
CA ASN A 21 23.91 -14.12 -24.38
C ASN A 21 24.80 -13.85 -23.13
N PRO A 22 24.20 -13.68 -21.94
CA PRO A 22 24.93 -13.21 -20.76
C PRO A 22 25.90 -14.28 -20.22
N LYS A 23 27.07 -13.83 -19.76
CA LYS A 23 27.99 -14.66 -18.98
C LYS A 23 27.71 -14.46 -17.49
N SER A 24 27.26 -15.51 -16.81
CA SER A 24 27.05 -15.48 -15.36
C SER A 24 28.37 -15.78 -14.64
N GLU A 25 28.97 -14.75 -14.03
CA GLU A 25 30.16 -14.90 -13.21
C GLU A 25 29.78 -14.80 -11.72
N TYR A 26 30.21 -15.79 -10.93
CA TYR A 26 29.95 -15.80 -9.49
C TYR A 26 30.88 -14.80 -8.79
N THR A 27 30.29 -13.85 -8.06
CA THR A 27 31.03 -12.94 -7.20
C THR A 27 30.69 -13.25 -5.72
N PRO A 28 31.65 -13.66 -4.89
CA PRO A 28 31.42 -13.87 -3.46
C PRO A 28 30.88 -12.60 -2.80
N GLY A 29 29.91 -12.73 -1.88
CA GLY A 29 29.23 -11.57 -1.28
C GLY A 29 30.15 -10.54 -0.61
N LYS A 30 31.31 -10.97 -0.07
CA LYS A 30 32.34 -10.07 0.48
C LYS A 30 33.06 -9.23 -0.59
N ALA A 31 33.15 -9.73 -1.82
CA ALA A 31 33.72 -9.03 -2.96
C ALA A 31 32.66 -8.24 -3.75
N ASN A 32 31.37 -8.52 -3.53
CA ASN A 32 30.24 -7.79 -4.09
C ASN A 32 29.95 -6.49 -3.32
N VAL A 33 30.99 -5.66 -3.15
CA VAL A 33 30.94 -4.39 -2.40
C VAL A 33 30.10 -3.35 -3.15
N LEU A 34 30.09 -3.43 -4.48
CA LEU A 34 29.24 -2.63 -5.37
C LEU A 34 27.90 -3.35 -5.59
N ALA A 35 27.03 -3.37 -4.57
CA ALA A 35 25.63 -3.66 -4.80
C ALA A 35 25.06 -2.62 -5.80
N ASP A 36 24.23 -3.09 -6.74
CA ASP A 36 23.64 -2.34 -7.85
C ASP A 36 23.27 -0.89 -7.48
N ILE A 37 23.81 0.09 -8.24
CA ILE A 37 23.51 1.53 -8.14
C ILE A 37 22.00 1.81 -8.21
N LEU A 38 21.22 0.94 -8.85
CA LEU A 38 19.76 1.07 -8.93
C LEU A 38 19.04 0.74 -7.62
N SER A 39 19.69 0.05 -6.68
CA SER A 39 19.11 -0.35 -5.39
C SER A 39 19.38 0.65 -4.27
N ARG A 40 20.23 1.65 -4.50
CA ARG A 40 20.65 2.64 -3.51
C ARG A 40 20.73 4.00 -4.18
N PRO A 41 19.88 4.99 -3.84
CA PRO A 41 20.05 6.33 -4.35
C PRO A 41 21.43 6.83 -3.90
N THR A 42 22.31 7.07 -4.86
CA THR A 42 23.56 7.79 -4.62
C THR A 42 23.19 9.20 -4.19
N ASN A 43 23.71 9.68 -3.07
CA ASN A 43 23.72 11.10 -2.72
C ASN A 43 24.55 11.85 -3.76
N LEU A 44 23.97 12.09 -4.94
CA LEU A 44 24.53 12.96 -5.94
C LEU A 44 24.18 14.37 -5.51
N ASN A 45 25.11 15.02 -4.81
CA ASN A 45 25.12 16.47 -4.62
C ASN A 45 25.56 17.20 -5.92
N GLU A 46 25.31 16.59 -7.07
CA GLU A 46 25.53 17.17 -8.38
C GLU A 46 24.17 17.17 -9.07
N ASP A 47 23.73 18.37 -9.47
CA ASP A 47 22.51 18.62 -10.24
C ASP A 47 22.59 17.93 -11.60
N VAL A 48 22.45 16.61 -11.61
CA VAL A 48 22.15 15.89 -12.84
C VAL A 48 20.69 16.24 -13.16
N PRO A 49 20.39 16.84 -14.32
CA PRO A 49 19.02 17.02 -14.76
C PRO A 49 18.50 15.63 -15.14
N CYS A 50 18.13 14.85 -14.13
CA CYS A 50 17.17 13.80 -14.32
C CYS A 50 15.89 14.53 -14.70
N ASP A 51 15.48 14.39 -15.96
CA ASP A 51 14.08 14.54 -16.32
C ASP A 51 13.33 13.49 -15.51
N ILE A 52 13.01 13.83 -14.26
CA ILE A 52 11.98 13.16 -13.50
C ILE A 52 10.74 13.42 -14.34
N PHE A 53 10.45 12.50 -15.25
CA PHE A 53 9.13 12.33 -15.80
C PHE A 53 8.25 11.89 -14.63
N ALA A 54 7.91 12.85 -13.77
CA ALA A 54 6.82 12.75 -12.86
C ALA A 54 5.61 12.61 -13.77
N ALA A 55 5.26 11.36 -14.08
CA ALA A 55 3.92 11.05 -14.50
C ALA A 55 3.06 11.39 -13.29
N SER A 56 2.62 12.65 -13.21
CA SER A 56 1.43 12.97 -12.45
C SER A 56 0.31 12.25 -13.18
N SER A 57 0.09 10.99 -12.80
CA SER A 57 -1.21 10.40 -12.99
C SER A 57 -2.12 11.26 -12.11
N ASP A 58 -2.70 12.28 -12.74
CA ASP A 58 -3.87 12.98 -12.24
C ASP A 58 -4.93 11.90 -12.08
N PHE A 59 -4.95 11.29 -10.90
CA PHE A 59 -6.07 10.49 -10.45
C PHE A 59 -7.32 11.31 -10.73
N PRO A 60 -8.33 10.74 -11.40
CA PRO A 60 -9.37 11.54 -12.01
C PRO A 60 -9.96 12.44 -10.95
N VAL A 61 -9.63 13.72 -11.08
CA VAL A 61 -10.15 14.82 -10.28
C VAL A 61 -11.65 14.58 -10.26
N ILE A 62 -12.18 14.29 -9.07
CA ILE A 62 -13.62 14.10 -8.85
C ILE A 62 -14.29 15.24 -9.63
N LYS A 63 -15.09 14.90 -10.64
CA LYS A 63 -15.61 15.90 -11.59
C LYS A 63 -16.22 17.05 -10.81
N SER A 64 -15.62 18.23 -10.97
CA SER A 64 -15.67 19.37 -10.05
C SER A 64 -17.04 20.06 -9.90
N LYS A 65 -18.15 19.49 -10.41
CA LYS A 65 -19.48 20.10 -10.34
C LYS A 65 -20.43 19.52 -9.30
N ASP A 66 -20.19 18.31 -8.79
CA ASP A 66 -21.10 17.65 -7.83
C ASP A 66 -20.59 17.60 -6.37
N ILE A 67 -19.33 17.91 -6.11
CA ILE A 67 -18.77 17.71 -4.75
C ILE A 67 -19.48 18.53 -3.67
N ARG A 68 -19.90 19.76 -3.99
CA ARG A 68 -20.67 20.60 -3.05
C ARG A 68 -22.02 19.98 -2.73
N GLN A 69 -22.73 19.44 -3.74
CA GLN A 69 -24.03 18.80 -3.52
C GLN A 69 -23.87 17.56 -2.65
N GLU A 70 -22.84 16.75 -2.88
CA GLU A 70 -22.53 15.59 -2.05
C GLU A 70 -22.10 16.00 -0.62
N GLN A 71 -21.33 17.08 -0.45
CA GLN A 71 -20.99 17.64 0.86
C GLN A 71 -22.24 18.12 1.62
N LEU A 72 -23.23 18.68 0.94
CA LEU A 72 -24.50 19.10 1.55
C LEU A 72 -25.42 17.92 1.91
N LYS A 73 -25.26 16.75 1.26
CA LYS A 73 -25.97 15.51 1.63
C LYS A 73 -25.35 14.83 2.84
N ASP A 74 -24.10 15.13 3.19
CA ASP A 74 -23.43 14.61 4.38
C ASP A 74 -23.77 15.47 5.60
N GLU A 75 -24.56 14.93 6.53
CA GLU A 75 -25.04 15.64 7.73
C GLU A 75 -23.92 16.15 8.64
N GLU A 76 -22.75 15.51 8.67
CA GLU A 76 -21.62 16.00 9.45
C GLU A 76 -20.96 17.20 8.75
N LEU A 77 -20.76 17.12 7.44
CA LEU A 77 -20.13 18.20 6.68
C LEU A 77 -21.06 19.41 6.53
N LYS A 78 -22.36 19.16 6.36
CA LYS A 78 -23.38 20.21 6.29
C LYS A 78 -23.37 21.11 7.52
N LYS A 79 -23.24 20.55 8.73
CA LYS A 79 -23.11 21.35 9.97
C LYS A 79 -21.90 22.29 9.94
N ILE A 80 -20.80 21.84 9.35
CA ILE A 80 -19.60 22.66 9.18
C ILE A 80 -19.89 23.75 8.15
N ILE A 81 -20.42 23.39 6.98
CA ILE A 81 -20.75 24.33 5.90
C ILE A 81 -21.71 25.43 6.38
N ASP A 82 -22.81 25.06 7.04
CA ASP A 82 -23.79 26.00 7.60
C ASP A 82 -23.11 26.97 8.59
N CYS A 83 -22.15 26.48 9.39
CA CYS A 83 -21.37 27.31 10.30
C CYS A 83 -20.46 28.32 9.58
N PHE A 84 -19.94 27.99 8.39
CA PHE A 84 -19.13 28.91 7.59
C PHE A 84 -19.97 29.87 6.73
N GLU A 85 -21.20 29.49 6.35
CA GLU A 85 -22.11 30.32 5.56
C GLU A 85 -22.92 31.31 6.43
N ASN A 86 -23.12 31.01 7.72
CA ASN A 86 -23.75 31.93 8.66
C ASN A 86 -22.84 33.15 8.95
N SER A 87 -23.41 34.37 8.94
CA SER A 87 -22.64 35.61 9.20
C SER A 87 -22.20 35.77 10.66
N SER A 88 -22.70 34.96 11.60
CA SER A 88 -22.26 34.98 12.99
C SER A 88 -20.99 34.14 13.15
N LYS A 89 -19.84 34.81 13.37
CA LYS A 89 -18.56 34.16 13.69
C LYS A 89 -18.57 33.66 15.15
N ASP A 90 -19.40 32.66 15.40
CA ASP A 90 -19.60 32.07 16.72
C ASP A 90 -18.40 31.21 17.15
N GLU A 91 -18.39 30.75 18.41
CA GLU A 91 -17.31 29.90 18.96
C GLU A 91 -17.04 28.64 18.12
N ASN A 92 -18.09 28.08 17.50
CA ASN A 92 -17.98 26.96 16.58
C ASN A 92 -17.17 27.29 15.32
N PHE A 93 -17.32 28.49 14.77
CA PHE A 93 -16.56 28.94 13.61
C PHE A 93 -15.06 29.00 13.93
N ALA A 94 -14.73 29.58 15.10
CA ALA A 94 -13.35 29.62 15.59
C ALA A 94 -12.78 28.20 15.78
N ASN A 95 -13.56 27.30 16.41
CA ASN A 95 -13.16 25.91 16.64
C ASN A 95 -12.89 25.14 15.33
N TRP A 96 -13.74 25.29 14.30
CA TRP A 96 -13.51 24.64 13.01
C TRP A 96 -12.31 25.23 12.28
N THR A 97 -12.15 26.56 12.32
CA THR A 97 -10.99 27.24 11.72
C THR A 97 -9.68 26.79 12.38
N SER A 98 -9.64 26.69 13.71
CA SER A 98 -8.47 26.17 14.45
C SER A 98 -8.13 24.71 14.12
N ARG A 99 -9.10 23.92 13.67
CA ARG A 99 -8.90 22.55 13.16
C ARG A 99 -8.44 22.51 11.69
N GLY A 100 -8.27 23.68 11.08
CA GLY A 100 -7.77 23.88 9.73
C GLY A 100 -8.86 23.93 8.64
N TYR A 101 -10.15 23.92 8.99
CA TYR A 101 -11.21 23.96 7.98
C TYR A 101 -11.34 25.34 7.35
N LEU A 102 -11.66 25.37 6.05
CA LEU A 102 -11.94 26.58 5.29
C LEU A 102 -12.94 26.31 4.16
N MET A 103 -13.60 27.37 3.71
CA MET A 103 -14.47 27.34 2.54
C MET A 103 -13.80 28.01 1.35
N ASN A 104 -13.82 27.36 0.19
CA ASN A 104 -13.38 27.94 -1.08
C ASN A 104 -14.44 27.69 -2.15
N GLN A 105 -14.98 28.75 -2.75
CA GLN A 105 -16.02 28.68 -3.80
C GLN A 105 -17.22 27.78 -3.43
N GLY A 106 -17.60 27.74 -2.15
CA GLY A 106 -18.71 26.93 -1.65
C GLY A 106 -18.38 25.46 -1.40
N ILE A 107 -17.11 25.06 -1.50
CA ILE A 107 -16.62 23.71 -1.20
C ILE A 107 -15.78 23.74 0.08
N LEU A 108 -15.95 22.73 0.93
CA LEU A 108 -15.21 22.59 2.19
C LEU A 108 -13.84 21.94 1.96
N TYR A 109 -12.81 22.60 2.47
CA TYR A 109 -11.41 22.15 2.48
C TYR A 109 -10.85 22.14 3.91
N ARG A 110 -9.68 21.51 4.09
CA ARG A 110 -8.94 21.50 5.35
C ARG A 110 -7.43 21.58 5.12
N TYR A 111 -6.76 22.42 5.89
CA TYR A 111 -5.31 22.32 6.09
C TYR A 111 -4.99 21.37 7.24
N SER A 112 -4.01 20.50 7.04
CA SER A 112 -3.53 19.66 8.13
C SER A 112 -2.81 20.54 9.16
N PRO A 113 -3.26 20.59 10.43
CA PRO A 113 -2.54 21.31 11.46
C PRO A 113 -1.23 20.60 11.88
N GLU A 114 -1.08 19.33 11.49
CA GLU A 114 0.05 18.47 11.85
C GLU A 114 1.21 18.53 10.84
N VAL A 115 0.95 19.04 9.63
CA VAL A 115 1.94 19.07 8.54
C VAL A 115 1.94 20.47 7.95
N GLU A 116 3.11 21.10 7.87
CA GLU A 116 3.30 22.37 7.16
C GLU A 116 3.22 22.13 5.65
N THR A 117 2.00 21.98 5.12
CA THR A 117 1.72 21.90 3.69
C THR A 117 0.93 23.13 3.25
N GLU A 118 1.36 23.76 2.17
CA GLU A 118 0.60 24.84 1.52
C GLU A 118 -0.61 24.32 0.72
N GLU A 119 -0.72 23.00 0.54
CA GLU A 119 -1.82 22.37 -0.18
C GLU A 119 -3.02 22.08 0.74
N ALA A 120 -4.19 22.57 0.34
CA ALA A 120 -5.45 22.30 1.04
C ALA A 120 -6.00 20.92 0.65
N GLN A 121 -6.40 20.14 1.65
CA GLN A 121 -7.05 18.84 1.46
C GLN A 121 -8.54 19.05 1.17
N LEU A 122 -9.07 18.40 0.12
CA LEU A 122 -10.51 18.38 -0.12
C LEU A 122 -11.21 17.55 0.96
N VAL A 123 -12.26 18.09 1.59
CA VAL A 123 -13.05 17.34 2.57
C VAL A 123 -14.04 16.42 1.84
N VAL A 124 -13.84 15.11 1.92
CA VAL A 124 -14.59 14.13 1.12
C VAL A 124 -15.91 13.73 1.82
N PRO A 125 -17.07 13.92 1.18
CA PRO A 125 -18.35 13.47 1.71
C PRO A 125 -18.44 11.95 1.76
N PHE A 126 -19.24 11.40 2.70
CA PHE A 126 -19.35 9.97 2.95
C PHE A 126 -19.53 9.11 1.68
N GLN A 127 -20.38 9.56 0.76
CA GLN A 127 -20.74 8.87 -0.48
C GLN A 127 -19.56 8.71 -1.46
N GLU A 128 -18.54 9.57 -1.35
CA GLU A 128 -17.39 9.58 -2.25
C GLU A 128 -16.14 8.93 -1.62
N ARG A 129 -16.15 8.65 -0.31
CA ARG A 129 -14.99 8.09 0.42
C ARG A 129 -14.54 6.75 -0.16
N GLU A 130 -15.48 5.86 -0.51
CA GLU A 130 -15.16 4.55 -1.09
C GLU A 130 -14.49 4.69 -2.45
N LYS A 131 -15.01 5.55 -3.33
CA LYS A 131 -14.44 5.80 -4.66
C LYS A 131 -13.02 6.36 -4.57
N VAL A 132 -12.76 7.23 -3.59
CA VAL A 132 -11.40 7.70 -3.31
C VAL A 132 -10.51 6.51 -2.94
N LEU A 133 -10.91 5.63 -2.02
CA LEU A 133 -10.06 4.50 -1.65
C LEU A 133 -9.84 3.49 -2.77
N GLN A 134 -10.83 3.23 -3.62
CA GLN A 134 -10.67 2.38 -4.81
C GLN A 134 -9.56 2.90 -5.74
N GLN A 135 -9.43 4.23 -5.88
CA GLN A 135 -8.36 4.83 -6.69
C GLN A 135 -6.98 4.72 -6.04
N TYR A 136 -6.91 4.64 -4.71
CA TYR A 136 -5.65 4.69 -3.96
C TYR A 136 -5.18 3.32 -3.46
N ASP A 137 -6.03 2.29 -3.46
CA ASP A 137 -5.69 0.92 -3.06
C ASP A 137 -5.92 -0.10 -4.18
N ASP A 138 -7.08 -0.09 -4.85
CA ASP A 138 -7.52 -1.18 -5.73
C ASP A 138 -6.92 -1.12 -7.16
N VAL A 139 -6.45 0.04 -7.60
CA VAL A 139 -5.88 0.15 -8.95
C VAL A 139 -4.54 -0.60 -9.04
N PRO A 140 -4.20 -1.23 -10.18
CA PRO A 140 -2.95 -1.98 -10.30
C PRO A 140 -1.66 -1.17 -10.03
N THR A 141 -1.73 0.15 -10.17
CA THR A 141 -0.64 1.10 -9.90
C THR A 141 -0.61 1.58 -8.44
N ALA A 142 -1.64 1.32 -7.64
CA ALA A 142 -1.75 1.78 -6.26
C ALA A 142 -0.84 1.03 -5.31
N GLY A 143 -0.43 -0.20 -5.63
CA GLY A 143 0.60 -0.95 -4.93
C GLY A 143 0.24 -1.52 -3.56
N HIS A 144 -1.02 -1.38 -3.10
CA HIS A 144 -1.52 -1.94 -1.82
C HIS A 144 -0.57 -1.70 -0.63
N TYR A 145 -0.28 -0.43 -0.33
CA TYR A 145 0.75 -0.03 0.66
C TYR A 145 0.41 -0.35 2.12
N GLY A 146 -0.75 -0.98 2.38
CA GLY A 146 -1.27 -1.18 3.73
C GLY A 146 -1.78 0.12 4.35
N THR A 147 -2.31 0.02 5.57
CA THR A 147 -3.09 1.09 6.20
C THR A 147 -2.39 2.44 6.27
N GLU A 148 -1.17 2.51 6.81
CA GLU A 148 -0.45 3.80 6.95
C GLU A 148 0.00 4.36 5.60
N GLY A 149 0.42 3.51 4.67
CA GLY A 149 0.85 3.97 3.34
C GLY A 149 -0.34 4.51 2.52
N THR A 150 -1.48 3.82 2.55
CA THR A 150 -2.72 4.30 1.92
C THR A 150 -3.20 5.58 2.61
N TYR A 151 -3.13 5.67 3.95
CA TYR A 151 -3.45 6.90 4.68
C TYR A 151 -2.58 8.08 4.24
N ASN A 152 -1.26 7.93 4.18
CA ASN A 152 -0.35 9.01 3.79
C ASN A 152 -0.62 9.50 2.36
N LYS A 153 -0.89 8.59 1.43
CA LYS A 153 -1.25 8.96 0.05
C LYS A 153 -2.57 9.72 -0.01
N VAL A 154 -3.61 9.24 0.65
CA VAL A 154 -4.92 9.90 0.68
C VAL A 154 -4.83 11.26 1.38
N ALA A 155 -4.11 11.33 2.50
CA ALA A 155 -3.89 12.55 3.27
C ALA A 155 -3.09 13.62 2.51
N SER A 156 -2.40 13.30 1.41
CA SER A 156 -1.77 14.34 0.60
C SER A 156 -2.77 15.28 -0.07
N ARG A 157 -4.00 14.80 -0.38
CA ARG A 157 -4.99 15.55 -1.17
C ARG A 157 -6.39 15.59 -0.56
N TYR A 158 -6.70 14.65 0.33
CA TYR A 158 -8.05 14.43 0.83
C TYR A 158 -8.07 14.31 2.35
N TYR A 159 -9.20 14.66 2.92
CA TYR A 159 -9.49 14.49 4.33
C TYR A 159 -10.96 14.16 4.55
N PHE A 160 -11.26 13.42 5.61
CA PHE A 160 -12.62 13.30 6.13
C PHE A 160 -12.60 12.90 7.61
N PRO A 161 -13.65 13.22 8.39
CA PRO A 161 -13.75 12.79 9.78
C PRO A 161 -13.62 11.26 9.91
N GLY A 162 -12.75 10.81 10.83
CA GLY A 162 -12.52 9.38 11.05
C GLY A 162 -11.68 8.68 9.98
N MET A 163 -10.98 9.42 9.11
CA MET A 163 -10.23 8.87 7.97
C MET A 163 -9.30 7.70 8.30
N ARG A 164 -8.50 7.79 9.37
CA ARG A 164 -7.60 6.68 9.76
C ARG A 164 -8.36 5.38 10.01
N LYS A 165 -9.48 5.43 10.74
CA LYS A 165 -10.28 4.24 11.06
C LYS A 165 -10.93 3.65 9.81
N TYR A 166 -11.50 4.51 8.98
CA TYR A 166 -12.15 4.09 7.73
C TYR A 166 -11.16 3.42 6.75
N ILE A 167 -9.97 4.00 6.57
CA ILE A 167 -8.90 3.41 5.74
C ILE A 167 -8.41 2.08 6.32
N ALA A 168 -8.23 2.00 7.64
CA ALA A 168 -7.83 0.76 8.29
C ALA A 168 -8.82 -0.38 8.04
N GLU A 169 -10.12 -0.10 8.13
CA GLU A 169 -11.19 -1.06 7.88
C GLU A 169 -11.26 -1.46 6.41
N TYR A 170 -11.14 -0.51 5.48
CA TYR A 170 -11.09 -0.77 4.04
C TYR A 170 -9.93 -1.70 3.67
N VAL A 171 -8.71 -1.34 4.05
CA VAL A 171 -7.49 -2.12 3.74
C VAL A 171 -7.53 -3.50 4.41
N LYS A 172 -8.12 -3.62 5.60
CA LYS A 172 -8.29 -4.91 6.29
C LYS A 172 -9.18 -5.87 5.50
N ASN A 173 -10.16 -5.34 4.76
CA ASN A 173 -11.11 -6.12 3.97
C ASN A 173 -10.69 -6.29 2.49
N CYS A 174 -9.57 -5.69 2.07
CA CYS A 174 -9.05 -5.79 0.70
C CYS A 174 -8.53 -7.22 0.40
N PRO A 175 -9.10 -7.94 -0.60
CA PRO A 175 -8.72 -9.32 -0.91
C PRO A 175 -7.25 -9.49 -1.29
N ASP A 176 -6.69 -8.55 -2.04
CA ASP A 176 -5.29 -8.58 -2.46
C ASP A 176 -4.35 -8.31 -1.28
N CYS A 177 -4.69 -7.34 -0.41
CA CYS A 177 -3.97 -7.12 0.84
C CYS A 177 -3.98 -8.39 1.70
N ILE A 178 -5.13 -9.03 1.90
CA ILE A 178 -5.24 -10.25 2.71
C ILE A 178 -4.41 -11.38 2.10
N ARG A 179 -4.43 -11.54 0.77
CA ARG A 179 -3.77 -12.64 0.08
C ARG A 179 -2.25 -12.54 0.09
N TYR A 180 -1.70 -11.34 -0.06
CA TYR A 180 -0.27 -11.14 -0.26
C TYR A 180 0.47 -10.60 0.95
N LYS A 181 -0.22 -10.01 1.94
CA LYS A 181 0.44 -9.45 3.12
C LYS A 181 0.90 -10.57 4.06
N PRO A 182 2.21 -10.67 4.35
CA PRO A 182 2.71 -11.68 5.27
C PRO A 182 2.22 -11.40 6.69
N SER A 183 1.99 -12.48 7.45
CA SER A 183 1.77 -12.37 8.88
C SER A 183 3.08 -12.01 9.57
N ASN A 184 3.06 -10.94 10.38
CA ASN A 184 4.16 -10.58 11.27
C ASN A 184 4.04 -11.26 12.65
N GLN A 185 3.04 -12.14 12.82
CA GLN A 185 2.90 -12.89 14.07
C GLN A 185 4.03 -13.91 14.17
N LYS A 186 4.64 -13.97 15.36
CA LYS A 186 5.61 -15.03 15.67
C LYS A 186 4.90 -16.38 15.57
N PRO A 187 5.60 -17.44 15.11
CA PRO A 187 5.08 -18.79 15.22
C PRO A 187 4.59 -19.04 16.65
N THR A 188 3.42 -19.64 16.78
CA THR A 188 2.97 -20.16 18.07
C THR A 188 4.05 -21.13 18.58
N GLY A 189 4.31 -21.09 19.90
CA GLY A 189 5.53 -21.63 20.50
C GLY A 189 5.93 -23.04 20.07
N LEU A 190 7.17 -23.42 20.37
CA LEU A 190 7.73 -24.70 19.96
C LEU A 190 6.83 -25.86 20.41
N LEU A 191 6.52 -26.75 19.48
CA LEU A 191 5.80 -27.98 19.77
C LEU A 191 6.61 -28.77 20.81
N ARG A 192 6.04 -28.94 22.00
CA ARG A 192 6.63 -29.79 23.03
C ARG A 192 6.16 -31.22 22.78
N THR A 193 7.06 -32.06 22.29
CA THR A 193 6.81 -33.50 22.23
C THR A 193 6.60 -34.03 23.65
N PRO A 194 5.51 -34.76 23.92
CA PRO A 194 5.27 -35.34 25.23
C PRO A 194 6.37 -36.34 25.58
N VAL A 195 6.67 -36.46 26.89
CA VAL A 195 7.58 -37.48 27.41
C VAL A 195 6.77 -38.73 27.68
N TYR A 196 7.04 -39.80 26.92
CA TYR A 196 6.38 -41.09 27.06
C TYR A 196 6.99 -41.88 28.23
N ALA A 197 6.15 -42.53 29.04
CA ALA A 197 6.57 -43.21 30.27
C ALA A 197 7.08 -44.64 29.99
N GLN A 198 6.61 -45.27 28.92
CA GLN A 198 6.92 -46.63 28.55
C GLN A 198 7.41 -46.74 27.10
N ARG A 199 8.11 -47.84 26.82
CA ARG A 199 8.56 -48.17 25.47
C ARG A 199 7.34 -48.52 24.61
N PHE A 200 7.37 -48.12 23.34
CA PHE A 200 6.32 -48.39 22.34
C PHE A 200 4.95 -47.72 22.61
N GLU A 201 4.86 -46.73 23.50
CA GLU A 201 3.64 -45.94 23.69
C GLU A 201 3.25 -45.11 22.47
N THR A 202 4.23 -44.71 21.65
CA THR A 202 3.99 -43.96 20.42
C THR A 202 5.00 -44.36 19.35
N LEU A 203 4.50 -44.52 18.13
CA LEU A 203 5.30 -44.79 16.93
C LEU A 203 5.06 -43.63 15.96
N ALA A 204 6.11 -42.89 15.63
CA ALA A 204 6.09 -41.91 14.56
C ALA A 204 6.71 -42.53 13.30
N ILE A 205 5.94 -42.61 12.22
CA ILE A 205 6.41 -43.10 10.93
C ILE A 205 6.40 -41.91 9.97
N ASP A 206 7.54 -41.67 9.32
CA ASP A 206 7.65 -40.67 8.26
C ASP A 206 8.08 -41.37 6.96
N LEU A 207 7.62 -40.84 5.83
CA LEU A 207 7.95 -41.36 4.51
C LEU A 207 9.05 -40.51 3.90
N PHE A 208 10.18 -41.12 3.60
CA PHE A 208 11.30 -40.45 2.97
C PHE A 208 11.37 -40.79 1.48
N GLY A 209 11.44 -39.76 0.62
CA GLY A 209 11.60 -39.96 -0.82
C GLY A 209 11.39 -38.70 -1.66
N PRO A 210 11.54 -38.80 -2.99
CA PRO A 210 11.88 -40.03 -3.73
C PRO A 210 13.36 -40.41 -3.60
N LEU A 211 13.62 -41.72 -3.46
CA LEU A 211 14.97 -42.27 -3.44
C LEU A 211 15.51 -42.52 -4.86
N PRO A 212 16.84 -42.44 -5.06
CA PRO A 212 17.44 -42.83 -6.32
C PRO A 212 17.26 -44.34 -6.56
N GLU A 213 17.05 -44.70 -7.82
CA GLU A 213 16.88 -46.08 -8.22
C GLU A 213 18.19 -46.85 -8.02
N THR A 214 18.11 -47.97 -7.31
CA THR A 214 19.27 -48.84 -7.09
C THR A 214 19.73 -49.45 -8.42
N SER A 215 20.98 -49.92 -8.47
CA SER A 215 21.52 -50.66 -9.62
C SER A 215 20.73 -51.92 -10.01
N SER A 216 19.85 -52.40 -9.11
CA SER A 216 18.91 -53.50 -9.33
C SER A 216 17.53 -53.08 -9.82
N GLY A 217 17.30 -51.79 -10.11
CA GLY A 217 16.02 -51.27 -10.59
C GLY A 217 14.94 -51.11 -9.51
N LYS A 218 15.32 -51.12 -8.23
CA LYS A 218 14.39 -50.90 -7.11
C LYS A 218 14.48 -49.45 -6.63
N LYS A 219 13.33 -48.81 -6.42
CA LYS A 219 13.17 -47.47 -5.82
C LYS A 219 12.95 -47.56 -4.32
#